data_AF-A0A485CD70-F1
#
_entry.id   AF-A0A485CD70-F1
#
_cell.length_a   1.000
_cell.length_b   1.000
_cell.length_c   1.000
_cell.angle_alpha   90.00
_cell.angle_beta   90.00
_cell.angle_gamma   90.00
#
_symmetry.space_group_name_H-M   'P 1'
#
loop_
_entity.id
_entity.type
_entity.pdbx_description
1 polymer ?
#
loop_
_entity_poly.entity_id
_entity_poly.type
_entity_poly.pdbx_seq_one_letter_code
_entity_poly.pdbx_strand_id
1 'polypeptide(L)'
;MSALSGQFCAGFCRAETVYRPRRINAYHVARRRGELKYLLLTESQLDGGMMLRFVLRSPTKLAQLRAALPWLQAQLPQLKVITANIQPVHMAIMEGEEEILLSEQAALAENFNDVPLWIRPQSFFQTNPAVASQLYATARDWVRQLPVNHMWDLFCGVGGLWPALRHARKCA
;
A
#
# COMPACT_ATOMS: atom_id res chain seq x y z
N MET A 1 18.12 -1.25 -8.11
CA MET A 1 17.27 -0.36 -8.93
C MET A 1 16.23 -1.22 -9.62
N SER A 2 15.09 -1.51 -8.97
CA SER A 2 13.99 -2.17 -9.68
C SER A 2 13.34 -1.11 -10.56
N ALA A 3 13.34 -1.35 -11.87
CA ALA A 3 12.51 -0.59 -12.79
C ALA A 3 11.09 -0.55 -12.21
N LEU A 4 10.53 0.65 -12.04
CA LEU A 4 9.09 0.80 -11.93
C LEU A 4 8.50 0.03 -13.11
N SER A 5 7.74 -1.03 -12.82
CA SER A 5 7.09 -1.84 -13.87
C SER A 5 6.35 -0.89 -14.82
N GLY A 6 6.30 -1.20 -16.13
CA GLY A 6 5.57 -0.35 -17.09
C GLY A 6 4.11 -0.13 -16.67
N GLN A 7 3.53 -1.07 -15.93
CA GLN A 7 2.23 -0.97 -15.26
C GLN A 7 2.16 0.19 -14.24
N PHE A 8 3.19 0.41 -13.43
CA PHE A 8 3.21 1.44 -12.39
C PHE A 8 3.13 2.85 -12.99
N CYS A 9 3.93 3.09 -14.04
CA CYS A 9 3.94 4.37 -14.74
C CYS A 9 2.61 4.61 -15.49
N ALA A 10 2.04 3.55 -16.09
CA ALA A 10 0.72 3.61 -16.72
C ALA A 10 -0.41 3.86 -15.71
N GLY A 11 -0.32 3.28 -14.51
CA GLY A 11 -1.25 3.49 -13.40
C GLY A 11 -1.31 4.95 -12.96
N PHE A 12 -0.14 5.57 -12.73
CA PHE A 12 -0.04 6.98 -12.39
C PHE A 12 -0.60 7.89 -13.49
N CYS A 13 -0.18 7.72 -14.75
CA CYS A 13 -0.66 8.55 -15.86
C CYS A 13 -2.19 8.44 -16.07
N ARG A 14 -2.78 7.25 -15.90
CA ARG A 14 -4.23 7.05 -16.01
C ARG A 14 -4.99 7.63 -14.81
N ALA A 15 -4.43 7.55 -13.61
CA ALA A 15 -4.97 8.23 -12.44
C ALA A 15 -4.98 9.76 -12.63
N GLU A 16 -3.96 10.34 -13.29
CA GLU A 16 -3.95 11.77 -13.66
C GLU A 16 -5.14 12.21 -14.50
N THR A 17 -5.59 11.32 -15.38
CA THR A 17 -6.73 11.56 -16.28
C THR A 17 -8.06 11.56 -15.52
N VAL A 18 -8.11 10.98 -14.31
CA VAL A 18 -9.32 10.97 -13.47
C VAL A 18 -9.58 12.32 -12.80
N TYR A 19 -8.55 12.92 -12.20
CA TYR A 19 -8.72 14.11 -11.35
C TYR A 19 -8.65 15.43 -12.13
N ARG A 20 -7.86 15.49 -13.21
CA ARG A 20 -7.59 16.72 -13.98
C ARG A 20 -8.83 17.31 -14.69
N PRO A 21 -9.70 16.53 -15.36
CA PRO A 21 -10.93 17.05 -15.97
C PRO A 21 -12.02 17.39 -14.94
N ARG A 22 -11.96 16.76 -13.76
CA ARG A 22 -12.97 16.89 -12.69
C ARG A 22 -12.63 17.98 -11.67
N ARG A 23 -11.62 18.81 -11.95
CA ARG A 23 -11.09 19.87 -11.07
C ARG A 23 -10.77 19.38 -9.66
N ILE A 24 -10.35 18.13 -9.52
CA ILE A 24 -9.72 17.65 -8.29
C ILE A 24 -8.26 18.11 -8.41
N ASN A 25 -8.01 19.33 -7.95
CA ASN A 25 -6.71 19.97 -8.12
C ASN A 25 -5.70 19.37 -7.13
N ALA A 26 -4.46 19.18 -7.60
CA ALA A 26 -3.34 18.85 -6.73
C ALA A 26 -3.18 19.90 -5.62
N TYR A 27 -2.85 19.45 -4.42
CA TYR A 27 -2.71 20.30 -3.25
C TYR A 27 -1.41 21.10 -3.34
N HIS A 28 -1.55 22.40 -3.53
CA HIS A 28 -0.46 23.36 -3.42
C HIS A 28 -0.23 23.72 -1.96
N VAL A 29 0.85 23.18 -1.39
CA VAL A 29 1.25 23.36 0.01
C VAL A 29 1.39 24.84 0.39
N ALA A 30 2.12 25.62 -0.40
CA ALA A 30 2.37 27.04 -0.13
C ALA A 30 1.10 27.91 -0.18
N ARG A 31 0.13 27.55 -1.03
CA ARG A 31 -1.13 28.31 -1.21
C ARG A 31 -2.30 27.72 -0.42
N ARG A 32 -2.11 26.58 0.26
CA ARG A 32 -3.15 25.79 0.97
C ARG A 32 -4.40 25.52 0.11
N ARG A 33 -4.22 25.34 -1.20
CA ARG A 33 -5.31 25.18 -2.20
C ARG A 33 -5.16 23.88 -2.94
N GLY A 34 -6.28 23.28 -3.32
CA GLY A 34 -6.34 21.94 -3.92
C GLY A 34 -6.91 20.92 -2.94
N GLU A 35 -7.27 19.76 -3.45
CA GLU A 35 -7.94 18.72 -2.67
C GLU A 35 -7.08 17.46 -2.53
N LEU A 36 -6.36 17.10 -3.59
CA LEU A 36 -5.56 15.88 -3.63
C LEU A 36 -4.14 16.15 -3.17
N LYS A 37 -3.76 15.65 -1.99
CA LYS A 37 -2.41 15.78 -1.41
C LYS A 37 -1.44 14.79 -2.02
N TYR A 38 -1.82 13.51 -2.04
CA TYR A 38 -0.99 12.43 -2.55
C TYR A 38 -1.82 11.38 -3.30
N LEU A 39 -1.17 10.70 -4.24
CA LEU A 39 -1.62 9.44 -4.79
C LEU A 39 -0.60 8.38 -4.39
N LEU A 40 -1.04 7.41 -3.61
CA LEU A 40 -0.21 6.29 -3.19
C LEU A 40 -0.66 5.08 -4.01
N LEU A 41 0.27 4.49 -4.75
CA LEU A 41 0.05 3.27 -5.51
C LEU A 41 0.94 2.19 -4.91
N THR A 42 0.34 1.05 -4.61
CA THR A 42 1.04 -0.16 -4.17
C THR A 42 0.74 -1.27 -5.17
N GLU A 43 1.77 -1.98 -5.61
CA GLU A 43 1.64 -3.16 -6.49
C GLU A 43 2.06 -4.40 -5.69
N SER A 44 1.25 -5.45 -5.79
CA SER A 44 1.54 -6.77 -5.26
C SER A 44 2.44 -7.53 -6.24
N GLN A 45 3.51 -8.15 -5.74
CA GLN A 45 4.39 -8.98 -6.55
C GLN A 45 3.79 -10.37 -6.81
N LEU A 46 2.81 -10.80 -6.02
CA LEU A 46 2.14 -12.08 -6.19
C LEU A 46 1.40 -12.20 -7.53
N ASP A 47 0.62 -11.20 -7.90
CA ASP A 47 -0.22 -11.24 -9.10
C ASP A 47 -0.38 -9.92 -9.85
N GLY A 48 0.44 -8.91 -9.52
CA GLY A 48 0.35 -7.56 -10.11
C GLY A 48 -0.88 -6.77 -9.68
N GLY A 49 -1.64 -7.27 -8.70
CA GLY A 49 -2.78 -6.56 -8.12
C GLY A 49 -2.35 -5.23 -7.52
N MET A 50 -3.16 -4.19 -7.70
CA MET A 50 -2.83 -2.84 -7.27
C MET A 50 -3.78 -2.32 -6.19
N MET A 51 -3.23 -1.51 -5.28
CA MET A 51 -3.96 -0.68 -4.33
C MET A 51 -3.69 0.78 -4.66
N LEU A 52 -4.73 1.57 -4.88
CA LEU A 52 -4.65 3.02 -5.12
C LEU A 52 -5.32 3.77 -3.97
N ARG A 53 -4.57 4.66 -3.33
CA ARG A 53 -5.06 5.46 -2.21
C ARG A 53 -4.99 6.95 -2.57
N PHE A 54 -6.14 7.60 -2.49
CA PHE A 54 -6.29 9.04 -2.70
C PHE A 54 -6.17 9.74 -1.35
N VAL A 55 -5.07 10.44 -1.10
CA VAL A 55 -4.95 11.27 0.11
C VAL A 55 -5.56 12.64 -0.17
N LEU A 56 -6.71 12.92 0.44
CA LEU A 56 -7.47 14.14 0.24
C LEU A 56 -7.37 15.04 1.48
N ARG A 57 -7.54 16.35 1.28
CA ARG A 57 -7.65 17.30 2.39
C ARG A 57 -8.97 17.13 3.16
N SER A 58 -10.06 16.84 2.45
CA SER A 58 -11.43 16.79 2.98
C SER A 58 -12.28 15.79 2.18
N PRO A 59 -13.46 15.39 2.71
CA PRO A 59 -14.33 14.44 2.02
C PRO A 59 -15.11 15.06 0.84
N THR A 60 -14.96 16.36 0.57
CA THR A 60 -15.81 17.11 -0.39
C THR A 60 -15.79 16.55 -1.82
N LYS A 61 -14.71 15.88 -2.22
CA LYS A 61 -14.55 15.30 -3.56
C LYS A 61 -14.82 13.80 -3.65
N LEU A 62 -15.23 13.16 -2.55
CA LEU A 62 -15.50 11.71 -2.52
C LEU A 62 -16.59 11.29 -3.50
N ALA A 63 -17.69 12.04 -3.60
CA ALA A 63 -18.78 11.71 -4.53
C ALA A 63 -18.30 11.72 -5.99
N GLN A 64 -17.49 12.74 -6.37
CA GLN A 64 -16.92 12.85 -7.71
C GLN A 64 -15.90 11.74 -7.98
N LEU A 65 -15.12 11.37 -6.97
CA LEU A 65 -14.15 10.29 -7.05
C LEU A 65 -14.87 8.95 -7.26
N ARG A 66 -15.88 8.63 -6.43
CA ARG A 66 -16.71 7.42 -6.55
C ARG A 66 -17.32 7.27 -7.93
N ALA A 67 -17.85 8.36 -8.50
CA ALA A 67 -18.42 8.36 -9.84
C ALA A 67 -17.40 8.04 -10.95
N ALA A 68 -16.11 8.28 -10.71
CA ALA A 68 -15.05 8.02 -11.69
C ALA A 68 -14.42 6.62 -11.57
N LEU A 69 -14.69 5.88 -10.48
CA LEU A 69 -14.06 4.59 -10.23
C LEU A 69 -14.39 3.53 -11.28
N PRO A 70 -15.64 3.39 -11.77
CA PRO A 70 -15.93 2.38 -12.78
C PRO A 70 -15.09 2.55 -14.05
N TRP A 71 -14.89 3.80 -14.50
CA TRP A 71 -14.03 4.10 -15.63
C TRP A 71 -12.56 3.77 -15.32
N LEU A 72 -12.08 4.13 -14.13
CA LEU A 72 -10.69 3.86 -13.73
C LEU A 72 -10.41 2.36 -13.63
N GLN A 73 -11.32 1.58 -13.06
CA GLN A 73 -11.20 0.12 -12.97
C GLN A 73 -11.28 -0.54 -14.35
N ALA A 74 -12.10 -0.02 -15.28
CA ALA A 74 -12.11 -0.50 -16.66
C ALA A 74 -10.76 -0.25 -17.37
N GLN A 75 -10.08 0.85 -17.05
CA GLN A 75 -8.76 1.17 -17.58
C GLN A 75 -7.62 0.43 -16.86
N LEU A 76 -7.81 0.00 -15.61
CA LEU A 76 -6.83 -0.69 -14.79
C LEU A 76 -7.51 -1.89 -14.10
N PRO A 77 -7.77 -3.00 -14.82
CA PRO A 77 -8.46 -4.16 -14.26
C PRO A 77 -7.74 -4.80 -13.07
N GLN A 78 -6.42 -4.60 -12.97
CA GLN A 78 -5.61 -5.06 -11.85
C GLN A 78 -5.80 -4.22 -10.58
N LEU A 79 -6.54 -3.12 -10.62
CA LEU A 79 -6.83 -2.28 -9.45
C LEU A 79 -7.88 -2.94 -8.56
N LYS A 80 -7.42 -3.54 -7.47
CA LYS A 80 -8.25 -4.35 -6.55
C LYS A 80 -8.74 -3.53 -5.37
N VAL A 81 -7.88 -2.69 -4.80
CA VAL A 81 -8.21 -1.91 -3.61
C VAL A 81 -8.13 -0.43 -3.93
N ILE A 82 -9.19 0.31 -3.63
CA ILE A 82 -9.27 1.75 -3.83
C ILE A 82 -9.77 2.39 -2.55
N THR A 83 -9.03 3.37 -2.04
CA THR A 83 -9.39 4.06 -0.81
C THR A 83 -9.19 5.56 -0.92
N ALA A 84 -9.85 6.32 -0.05
CA ALA A 84 -9.59 7.73 0.15
C ALA A 84 -9.25 7.99 1.62
N ASN A 85 -8.05 8.51 1.84
CA ASN A 85 -7.57 8.90 3.15
C ASN A 85 -7.82 10.40 3.35
N ILE A 86 -8.43 10.80 4.47
CA ILE A 86 -8.71 12.20 4.77
C ILE A 86 -7.66 12.75 5.73
N GLN A 87 -6.85 13.66 5.23
CA GLN A 87 -5.74 14.29 5.94
C GLN A 87 -6.01 15.81 6.02
N PRO A 88 -6.80 16.29 7.01
CA PRO A 88 -7.18 17.70 7.10
C PRO A 88 -6.04 18.59 7.64
N VAL A 89 -5.14 17.98 8.40
CA VAL A 89 -4.06 18.67 9.12
C VAL A 89 -2.98 19.17 8.16
N HIS A 90 -2.42 20.35 8.43
CA HIS A 90 -1.33 20.93 7.62
C HIS A 90 0.01 20.72 8.33
N MET A 91 0.38 19.46 8.54
CA MET A 91 1.67 19.03 9.10
C MET A 91 2.36 18.07 8.12
N ALA A 92 3.65 17.81 8.32
CA ALA A 92 4.46 16.90 7.50
C ALA A 92 4.13 15.41 7.76
N ILE A 93 2.84 15.08 7.85
CA ILE A 93 2.33 13.71 7.92
C ILE A 93 1.73 13.35 6.56
N MET A 94 2.02 12.13 6.10
CA MET A 94 1.64 11.68 4.76
C MET A 94 0.14 11.35 4.65
N GLU A 95 -0.44 10.87 5.74
CA GLU A 95 -1.80 10.31 5.81
C GLU A 95 -2.50 10.84 7.08
N GLY A 96 -3.83 10.90 7.05
CA GLY A 96 -4.68 11.19 8.20
C GLY A 96 -5.26 9.91 8.80
N GLU A 97 -6.02 10.07 9.86
CA GLU A 97 -6.58 8.95 10.64
C GLU A 97 -7.76 8.27 9.93
N GLU A 98 -8.55 9.03 9.18
CA GLU A 98 -9.73 8.52 8.50
C GLU A 98 -9.37 7.92 7.14
N GLU A 99 -9.71 6.64 6.95
CA GLU A 99 -9.56 5.91 5.69
C GLU A 99 -10.93 5.39 5.22
N ILE A 100 -11.33 5.78 4.02
CA ILE A 100 -12.63 5.46 3.44
C ILE A 100 -12.42 4.46 2.30
N LEU A 101 -12.98 3.27 2.45
CA LEU A 101 -13.00 2.26 1.38
C LEU A 101 -13.91 2.70 0.24
N LEU A 102 -13.40 2.59 -0.99
CA LEU A 102 -14.10 2.93 -2.22
C LEU A 102 -14.36 1.71 -3.11
N SER A 103 -13.61 0.62 -2.93
CA SER A 103 -13.80 -0.69 -3.54
C SER A 103 -14.40 -1.70 -2.56
N GLU A 104 -14.86 -2.84 -3.05
CA GLU A 104 -15.35 -3.95 -2.22
C GLU A 104 -14.21 -4.63 -1.42
N GLN A 105 -13.04 -4.79 -2.05
CA GLN A 105 -11.87 -5.35 -1.40
C GLN A 105 -11.23 -4.31 -0.47
N ALA A 106 -10.89 -4.75 0.74
CA ALA A 106 -10.28 -3.91 1.78
C ALA A 106 -8.78 -4.17 1.99
N ALA A 107 -8.23 -5.20 1.35
CA ALA A 107 -6.83 -5.58 1.47
C ALA A 107 -6.30 -6.19 0.17
N LEU A 108 -5.02 -5.98 -0.09
CA LEU A 108 -4.31 -6.51 -1.23
C LEU A 108 -3.52 -7.74 -0.78
N ALA A 109 -3.73 -8.88 -1.44
CA ALA A 109 -2.98 -10.10 -1.18
C ALA A 109 -1.53 -9.96 -1.66
N GLU A 110 -0.59 -10.45 -0.87
CA GLU A 110 0.84 -10.51 -1.20
C GLU A 110 1.43 -11.82 -0.68
N ASN A 111 2.51 -12.28 -1.29
CA ASN A 111 3.31 -13.38 -0.77
C ASN A 111 4.74 -12.91 -0.50
N PHE A 112 5.18 -13.05 0.75
CA PHE A 112 6.51 -12.65 1.18
C PHE A 112 7.24 -13.82 1.82
N ASN A 113 8.27 -14.35 1.14
CA ASN A 113 9.03 -15.52 1.61
C ASN A 113 8.12 -16.73 1.96
N ASP A 114 7.17 -17.05 1.09
CA ASP A 114 6.16 -18.12 1.25
C ASP A 114 5.16 -17.90 2.41
N VAL A 115 5.09 -16.66 2.92
CA VAL A 115 4.10 -16.25 3.92
C VAL A 115 3.01 -15.43 3.24
N PRO A 116 1.75 -15.88 3.25
CA PRO A 116 0.64 -15.09 2.73
C PRO A 116 0.39 -13.88 3.65
N LEU A 117 0.37 -12.70 3.07
CA LEU A 117 0.13 -11.43 3.76
C LEU A 117 -1.00 -10.65 3.09
N TRP A 118 -1.69 -9.85 3.89
CA TRP A 118 -2.79 -8.99 3.43
C TRP A 118 -2.42 -7.54 3.74
N ILE A 119 -1.99 -6.82 2.72
CA ILE A 119 -1.63 -5.40 2.82
C ILE A 119 -2.93 -4.61 2.95
N ARG A 120 -3.11 -3.94 4.09
CA ARG A 120 -4.24 -3.03 4.34
C ARG A 120 -3.79 -1.58 4.18
N PRO A 121 -4.71 -0.64 3.93
CA PRO A 121 -4.41 0.79 4.03
C PRO A 121 -3.76 1.13 5.37
N GLN A 122 -2.87 2.14 5.40
CA GLN A 122 -2.10 2.59 6.57
C GLN A 122 -1.19 1.52 7.21
N SER A 123 -1.18 0.29 6.71
CA SER A 123 -0.31 -0.74 7.24
C SER A 123 1.10 -0.58 6.66
N PHE A 124 2.10 -0.63 7.53
CA PHE A 124 3.48 -0.59 7.11
C PHE A 124 3.86 -1.90 6.42
N PHE A 125 4.26 -1.79 5.15
CA PHE A 125 4.90 -2.85 4.40
C PHE A 125 6.30 -2.38 3.97
N GLN A 126 7.25 -3.30 3.93
CA GLN A 126 8.63 -2.95 3.57
C GLN A 126 8.66 -2.41 2.14
N THR A 127 9.11 -1.17 1.98
CA THR A 127 9.14 -0.47 0.68
C THR A 127 10.09 -1.11 -0.33
N ASN A 128 11.03 -1.94 0.14
CA ASN A 128 11.91 -2.76 -0.68
C ASN A 128 11.78 -4.24 -0.29
N PRO A 129 10.88 -4.99 -0.96
CA PRO A 129 10.65 -6.39 -0.66
C PRO A 129 11.89 -7.28 -0.82
N ALA A 130 12.76 -6.97 -1.78
CA ALA A 130 13.98 -7.76 -2.04
C ALA A 130 14.98 -7.68 -0.87
N VAL A 131 15.22 -6.48 -0.33
CA VAL A 131 16.11 -6.30 0.82
C VAL A 131 15.47 -6.87 2.08
N ALA A 132 14.18 -6.64 2.30
CA ALA A 132 13.48 -7.21 3.43
C ALA A 132 13.49 -8.76 3.41
N SER A 133 13.42 -9.36 2.22
CA SER A 133 13.43 -10.82 2.07
C SER A 133 14.76 -11.40 2.55
N GLN A 134 15.87 -10.78 2.14
CA GLN A 134 17.22 -11.15 2.58
C GLN A 134 17.43 -10.92 4.08
N LEU A 135 16.91 -9.82 4.62
CA LEU A 135 16.95 -9.53 6.04
C LEU A 135 16.24 -10.62 6.85
N TYR A 136 15.03 -11.01 6.43
CA TYR A 136 14.25 -12.03 7.13
C TYR A 136 14.89 -13.41 6.99
N ALA A 137 15.47 -13.74 5.83
CA ALA A 137 16.22 -14.98 5.63
C ALA A 137 17.45 -15.04 6.56
N THR A 138 18.18 -13.93 6.68
CA THR A 138 19.36 -13.85 7.56
C THR A 138 18.96 -14.02 9.04
N ALA A 139 17.92 -13.31 9.48
CA ALA A 139 17.39 -13.45 10.84
C ALA A 139 16.92 -14.89 11.13
N ARG A 140 16.28 -15.54 10.15
CA ARG A 140 15.88 -16.95 10.23
C ARG A 140 17.07 -17.86 10.45
N ASP A 141 18.17 -17.66 9.72
CA ASP A 141 19.35 -18.50 9.80
C ASP A 141 20.13 -18.30 11.11
N TRP A 142 20.09 -17.10 11.71
CA TRP A 142 20.60 -16.87 13.06
C TRP A 142 19.76 -17.56 14.14
N VAL A 143 18.42 -17.46 14.06
CA VAL A 143 17.52 -18.06 15.06
C VAL A 143 17.58 -19.59 15.03
N ARG A 144 17.83 -20.21 13.87
CA ARG A 144 18.03 -21.68 13.75
C ARG A 144 19.13 -22.22 14.65
N GLN A 145 20.15 -21.42 14.92
CA GLN A 145 21.33 -21.83 15.69
C GLN A 145 21.10 -21.75 17.21
N LEU A 146 19.95 -21.24 17.65
CA LEU A 146 19.64 -21.00 19.05
C LEU A 146 18.53 -21.94 19.57
N PRO A 147 18.58 -22.37 20.85
CA PRO A 147 17.55 -23.18 21.47
C PRO A 147 16.33 -22.33 21.89
N VAL A 148 15.69 -21.64 20.95
CA VAL A 148 14.54 -20.75 21.19
C VAL A 148 13.22 -21.53 21.19
N ASN A 149 12.50 -21.54 22.31
CA ASN A 149 11.19 -22.20 22.43
C ASN A 149 10.01 -21.22 22.35
N HIS A 150 10.25 -19.95 22.68
CA HIS A 150 9.26 -18.87 22.62
C HIS A 150 9.92 -17.63 22.07
N MET A 151 9.21 -16.88 21.25
CA MET A 151 9.70 -15.63 20.69
C MET A 151 8.52 -14.67 20.50
N TRP A 152 8.80 -13.39 20.72
CA TRP A 152 7.83 -12.30 20.65
C TRP A 152 8.20 -11.44 19.44
N ASP A 153 7.26 -11.24 18.53
CA ASP A 153 7.44 -10.35 17.38
C ASP A 153 6.89 -8.97 17.76
N LEU A 154 7.79 -8.12 18.25
CA LEU A 154 7.48 -6.75 18.66
C LEU A 154 7.62 -5.83 17.44
N PHE A 155 6.68 -4.89 17.27
CA PHE A 155 6.62 -3.96 16.12
C PHE A 155 6.35 -4.64 14.78
N CYS A 156 5.54 -5.70 14.78
CA CYS A 156 5.37 -6.63 13.66
C CYS A 156 4.65 -6.07 12.42
N GLY A 157 4.05 -4.87 12.48
CA GLY A 157 3.31 -4.29 11.35
C GLY A 157 2.20 -5.23 10.87
N VAL A 158 2.24 -5.64 9.58
CA VAL A 158 1.33 -6.66 9.02
C VAL A 158 1.66 -8.11 9.40
N GLY A 159 2.71 -8.35 10.18
CA GLY A 159 3.05 -9.67 10.73
C GLY A 159 3.92 -10.56 9.82
N GLY A 160 4.83 -9.99 9.04
CA GLY A 160 5.69 -10.77 8.12
C GLY A 160 6.89 -11.48 8.76
N LEU A 161 7.37 -11.02 9.91
CA LEU A 161 8.62 -11.49 10.51
C LEU A 161 8.44 -12.81 11.26
N TRP A 162 7.46 -12.88 12.18
CA TRP A 162 7.17 -14.10 12.94
C TRP A 162 6.95 -15.37 12.08
N PRO A 163 6.10 -15.37 11.04
CA PRO A 163 5.87 -16.57 10.23
C PRO A 163 7.12 -17.00 9.45
N ALA A 164 7.94 -16.04 9.00
CA ALA A 164 9.20 -16.32 8.31
C ALA A 164 10.22 -17.01 9.23
N LEU A 165 10.25 -16.65 10.52
CA LEU A 165 11.11 -17.28 11.51
C LEU A 165 10.56 -18.61 12.03
N ARG A 166 9.24 -18.85 12.00
CA ARG A 166 8.64 -20.11 12.47
C ARG A 166 8.96 -21.30 11.55
N HIS A 167 9.08 -21.09 10.24
CA HIS A 167 9.49 -22.14 9.29
C HIS A 167 10.95 -22.60 9.49
N ALA A 168 11.75 -21.89 10.26
CA ALA A 168 13.14 -22.24 10.50
C ALA A 168 13.33 -23.61 11.18
N ARG A 169 12.35 -24.08 11.97
CA ARG A 169 12.39 -25.36 12.69
C ARG A 169 11.56 -26.49 12.08
N LYS A 170 10.70 -26.24 11.09
CA LYS A 170 9.90 -27.32 10.47
C LYS A 170 10.69 -28.22 9.50
N CYS A 171 11.89 -27.81 9.11
CA CYS A 171 12.76 -28.54 8.17
C CYS A 171 14.03 -29.11 8.84
N ALA A 172 14.02 -29.28 10.17
CA ALA A 172 15.09 -29.94 10.92
C ALA A 172 14.56 -31.24 11.53
#